data_AF-A0A7S1B5U5-F1
#
_entry.id   AF-A0A7S1B5U5-F1
#
_cell.length_a   1.000
_cell.length_b   1.000
_cell.length_c   1.000
_cell.angle_alpha   90.00
_cell.angle_beta   90.00
_cell.angle_gamma   90.00
#
_symmetry.space_group_name_H-M   'P 1'
#
loop_
_entity.id
_entity.type
_entity.pdbx_description
1 polymer ?
#
loop_
_entity_poly.entity_id
_entity_poly.type
_entity_poly.pdbx_seq_one_letter_code
_entity_poly.pdbx_strand_id
1 'polypeptide(L)'
;CEWDVETCACAAESGNLDILKWARSQGCGWDEWTCHFAARGGHLEVLKWARSQGCEWDVETCACAAESGNLDILKWARSQGCGWDEWTCHFAARGGHLEVLKWARSQGCEWDVET
;
A
#
# COMPACT_ATOMS: atom_id res chain seq x y z
N CYS A 1 -20.20 -7.44 -11.89
CA CYS A 1 -19.97 -8.40 -10.80
C CYS A 1 -20.99 -8.07 -9.71
N GLU A 2 -21.57 -9.06 -9.02
CA GLU A 2 -22.43 -8.81 -7.83
C GLU A 2 -21.64 -8.25 -6.64
N TRP A 3 -20.32 -8.32 -6.72
CA TRP A 3 -19.34 -7.82 -5.78
C TRP A 3 -18.61 -6.62 -6.40
N ASP A 4 -18.26 -5.66 -5.57
CA ASP A 4 -17.68 -4.39 -5.95
C ASP A 4 -16.17 -4.33 -5.64
N VAL A 5 -15.58 -3.17 -5.92
CA VAL A 5 -14.19 -2.83 -5.57
C VAL A 5 -13.89 -3.04 -4.08
N GLU A 6 -14.89 -2.90 -3.20
CA GLU A 6 -14.73 -3.07 -1.75
C GLU A 6 -14.38 -4.53 -1.39
N THR A 7 -14.87 -5.51 -2.14
CA THR A 7 -14.55 -6.92 -1.90
C THR A 7 -13.06 -7.20 -2.15
N CYS A 8 -12.50 -6.62 -3.22
CA CYS A 8 -11.07 -6.72 -3.52
C CYS A 8 -10.22 -5.98 -2.47
N ALA A 9 -10.64 -4.78 -2.08
CA ALA A 9 -10.02 -3.99 -1.02
C ALA A 9 -9.98 -4.75 0.33
N CYS A 10 -11.11 -5.30 0.78
CA CYS A 10 -11.19 -6.07 2.02
C CYS A 10 -10.34 -7.36 1.97
N ALA A 11 -10.35 -8.07 0.83
CA ALA A 11 -9.51 -9.25 0.64
C ALA A 11 -8.02 -8.88 0.69
N ALA A 12 -7.67 -7.70 0.18
CA ALA A 12 -6.31 -7.18 0.21
C ALA A 12 -5.88 -6.75 1.63
N GLU A 13 -6.73 -6.04 2.37
CA GLU A 13 -6.47 -5.64 3.76
C GLU A 13 -6.24 -6.83 4.68
N SER A 14 -6.98 -7.93 4.44
CA SER A 14 -6.90 -9.16 5.23
C SER A 14 -5.81 -10.13 4.76
N GLY A 15 -5.11 -9.82 3.67
CA GLY A 15 -4.02 -10.66 3.16
C GLY A 15 -4.48 -11.92 2.42
N ASN A 16 -5.78 -12.02 2.11
CA ASN A 16 -6.39 -13.20 1.52
C ASN A 16 -6.21 -13.23 0.00
N LEU A 17 -4.99 -13.59 -0.44
CA LEU A 17 -4.63 -13.66 -1.85
C LEU A 17 -5.55 -14.59 -2.67
N ASP A 18 -6.01 -15.70 -2.09
CA ASP A 18 -6.86 -16.65 -2.80
C ASP A 18 -8.26 -16.08 -3.07
N ILE A 19 -8.82 -15.33 -2.11
CA ILE A 19 -10.09 -14.62 -2.30
C ILE A 19 -9.91 -13.53 -3.35
N LEU A 20 -8.80 -12.79 -3.31
CA LEU A 20 -8.53 -11.74 -4.29
C LEU A 20 -8.37 -12.30 -5.72
N LYS A 21 -7.67 -13.42 -5.88
CA LYS A 21 -7.57 -14.16 -7.15
C LYS A 21 -8.94 -14.63 -7.64
N TRP A 22 -9.75 -15.18 -6.73
CA TRP A 22 -11.09 -15.63 -7.05
C TRP A 22 -11.97 -14.46 -7.51
N ALA A 23 -12.02 -13.36 -6.75
CA ALA A 23 -12.79 -12.16 -7.10
C ALA A 23 -12.37 -11.61 -8.47
N ARG A 24 -11.06 -11.60 -8.76
CA ARG A 24 -10.57 -11.20 -10.08
C ARG A 24 -11.03 -12.13 -11.20
N SER A 25 -11.06 -13.45 -10.96
CA SER A 25 -11.56 -14.44 -11.93
C SER A 25 -13.05 -14.28 -12.24
N GLN A 26 -13.83 -13.75 -11.28
CA GLN A 26 -15.26 -13.45 -11.45
C GLN A 26 -15.53 -12.11 -12.15
N GLY A 27 -14.47 -11.42 -12.60
CA GLY A 27 -14.58 -10.13 -13.28
C GLY A 27 -14.95 -8.97 -12.35
N CYS A 28 -14.63 -9.07 -11.05
CA CYS A 28 -14.83 -7.97 -10.13
C CYS A 28 -13.74 -6.91 -10.35
N GLY A 29 -14.16 -5.65 -10.24
CA GLY A 29 -13.28 -4.51 -10.39
C GLY A 29 -12.29 -4.42 -9.24
N TRP A 30 -11.21 -3.71 -9.49
CA TRP A 30 -10.31 -3.19 -8.46
C TRP A 30 -9.90 -1.77 -8.85
N ASP A 31 -9.36 -1.07 -7.89
CA ASP A 31 -8.83 0.29 -7.97
C ASP A 31 -7.64 0.41 -7.00
N GLU A 32 -7.13 1.63 -6.82
CA GLU A 32 -5.93 1.92 -6.02
C GLU A 32 -6.09 1.48 -4.56
N TRP A 33 -7.32 1.48 -4.03
CA TRP A 33 -7.63 1.04 -2.67
C TRP A 33 -7.20 -0.40 -2.39
N THR A 34 -7.23 -1.26 -3.41
CA THR A 34 -6.73 -2.64 -3.28
C THR A 34 -5.23 -2.64 -2.93
N CYS A 35 -4.44 -1.75 -3.53
CA CYS A 35 -3.03 -1.57 -3.20
C CYS A 35 -2.83 -0.86 -1.85
N HIS A 36 -3.63 0.18 -1.55
CA HIS A 36 -3.57 0.89 -0.27
C HIS A 36 -3.75 -0.06 0.91
N PHE A 37 -4.80 -0.87 0.86
CA PHE A 37 -5.14 -1.79 1.94
C PHE A 37 -4.20 -2.98 2.03
N ALA A 38 -3.71 -3.52 0.91
CA ALA A 38 -2.63 -4.51 0.95
C ALA A 38 -1.37 -3.95 1.65
N ALA A 39 -1.02 -2.70 1.37
CA ALA A 39 0.12 -2.02 1.99
C ALA A 39 -0.11 -1.74 3.48
N ARG A 40 -1.31 -1.26 3.83
CA ARG A 40 -1.74 -1.00 5.22
C ARG A 40 -1.78 -2.27 6.07
N GLY A 41 -2.28 -3.36 5.50
CA GLY A 41 -2.36 -4.67 6.16
C GLY A 41 -1.01 -5.38 6.29
N GLY A 42 0.06 -4.88 5.67
CA GLY A 42 1.37 -5.53 5.72
C GLY A 42 1.51 -6.74 4.77
N HIS A 43 0.69 -6.81 3.73
CA HIS A 43 0.59 -7.97 2.85
C HIS A 43 1.36 -7.79 1.53
N LEU A 44 2.69 -7.83 1.60
CA LEU A 44 3.57 -7.62 0.45
C LEU A 44 3.27 -8.55 -0.74
N GLU A 45 2.99 -9.84 -0.49
CA GLU A 45 2.72 -10.79 -1.57
C GLU A 45 1.38 -10.50 -2.28
N VAL A 46 0.40 -9.99 -1.55
CA VAL A 46 -0.87 -9.53 -2.13
C VAL A 46 -0.62 -8.30 -3.00
N LEU A 47 0.15 -7.32 -2.49
CA LEU A 47 0.47 -6.11 -3.23
C LEU A 47 1.27 -6.42 -4.51
N LYS A 48 2.28 -7.30 -4.44
CA LYS A 48 3.04 -7.79 -5.60
C LYS A 48 2.12 -8.42 -6.64
N TRP A 49 1.21 -9.29 -6.20
CA TRP A 49 0.29 -9.94 -7.10
C TRP A 49 -0.67 -8.95 -7.75
N ALA A 50 -1.29 -8.05 -6.98
CA ALA A 50 -2.21 -7.03 -7.51
C ALA A 50 -1.51 -6.16 -8.57
N ARG A 51 -0.27 -5.71 -8.29
CA ARG A 51 0.53 -4.95 -9.25
C ARG A 51 0.90 -5.76 -10.50
N SER A 52 1.21 -7.05 -10.36
CA SER A 52 1.49 -7.92 -11.52
C SER A 52 0.30 -8.09 -12.47
N GLN A 53 -0.91 -7.88 -11.97
CA GLN A 53 -2.14 -7.98 -12.75
C GLN A 53 -2.64 -6.62 -13.28
N GLY A 54 -1.89 -5.53 -13.02
CA GLY A 54 -2.23 -4.19 -13.47
C GLY A 54 -3.21 -3.44 -12.57
N CYS A 55 -3.33 -3.79 -11.29
CA CYS A 55 -4.04 -2.95 -10.32
C CYS A 55 -3.33 -1.60 -10.17
N GLU A 56 -4.07 -0.49 -10.23
CA GLU A 56 -3.51 0.85 -10.08
C GLU A 56 -2.99 1.12 -8.66
N TRP A 57 -2.15 2.13 -8.54
CA TRP A 57 -1.57 2.60 -7.27
C TRP A 57 -1.13 4.06 -7.40
N ASP A 58 -0.91 4.71 -6.27
CA ASP A 58 -0.57 6.13 -6.13
C ASP A 58 0.30 6.34 -4.88
N VAL A 59 0.52 7.59 -4.49
CA VAL A 59 1.38 7.97 -3.35
C VAL A 59 0.84 7.45 -2.02
N GLU A 60 -0.48 7.28 -1.90
CA GLU A 60 -1.19 6.76 -0.74
C GLU A 60 -0.81 5.30 -0.44
N THR A 61 -0.40 4.53 -1.45
CA THR A 61 0.13 3.18 -1.23
C THR A 61 1.39 3.21 -0.34
N CYS A 62 2.30 4.17 -0.58
CA CYS A 62 3.47 4.38 0.28
C CYS A 62 3.06 4.94 1.65
N ALA A 63 2.10 5.86 1.67
CA ALA A 63 1.59 6.47 2.90
C ALA A 63 0.96 5.42 3.84
N CYS A 64 0.17 4.48 3.32
CA CYS A 64 -0.41 3.36 4.06
C CYS A 64 0.64 2.34 4.56
N ALA A 65 1.65 2.02 3.73
CA ALA A 65 2.78 1.20 4.16
C ALA A 65 3.54 1.86 5.33
N ALA A 66 3.65 3.19 5.31
CA ALA A 66 4.30 3.96 6.34
C ALA A 66 3.48 4.07 7.63
N GLU A 67 2.17 4.30 7.51
CA GLU A 67 1.22 4.31 8.64
C GLU A 67 1.26 3.01 9.45
N SER A 68 1.43 1.89 8.76
CA SER A 68 1.44 0.55 9.34
C SER A 68 2.84 0.07 9.78
N GLY A 69 3.87 0.88 9.55
CA GLY A 69 5.25 0.55 9.93
C GLY A 69 5.93 -0.48 9.03
N ASN A 70 5.33 -0.81 7.88
CA ASN A 70 5.77 -1.87 6.98
C ASN A 70 6.91 -1.40 6.06
N LEU A 71 8.12 -1.27 6.61
CA LEU A 71 9.29 -0.79 5.88
C LEU A 71 9.61 -1.61 4.61
N ASP A 72 9.44 -2.92 4.64
CA ASP A 72 9.73 -3.79 3.50
C ASP A 72 8.78 -3.54 2.33
N ILE A 73 7.50 -3.27 2.63
CA ILE A 73 6.51 -2.88 1.62
C ILE A 73 6.86 -1.52 1.04
N LEU A 74 7.18 -0.55 1.89
CA LEU A 74 7.54 0.79 1.44
C LEU A 74 8.78 0.76 0.54
N LYS A 75 9.83 0.01 0.93
CA LYS A 75 11.03 -0.20 0.09
C LYS A 75 10.68 -0.84 -1.25
N TRP A 76 9.85 -1.88 -1.23
CA TRP A 76 9.45 -2.56 -2.45
C TRP A 76 8.64 -1.64 -3.37
N ALA A 77 7.63 -0.95 -2.85
CA ALA A 77 6.80 -0.03 -3.63
C ALA A 77 7.65 1.06 -4.29
N ARG A 78 8.60 1.64 -3.53
CA ARG A 78 9.55 2.62 -4.07
C ARG A 78 10.48 2.04 -5.13
N SER A 79 10.97 0.82 -4.95
CA SER A 79 11.82 0.15 -5.96
C SER A 79 11.10 -0.09 -7.30
N GLN A 80 9.78 -0.15 -7.25
CA GLN A 80 8.90 -0.39 -8.39
C GLN A 80 8.31 0.91 -8.98
N GLY A 81 8.75 2.07 -8.49
CA GLY A 81 8.37 3.39 -9.02
C GLY A 81 7.07 3.96 -8.47
N CYS A 82 6.51 3.41 -7.38
CA CYS A 82 5.42 4.06 -6.66
C CYS A 82 5.88 5.42 -6.13
N GLY A 83 5.07 6.46 -6.32
CA GLY A 83 5.35 7.79 -5.78
C GLY A 83 5.27 7.82 -4.24
N TRP A 84 5.68 8.95 -3.66
CA TRP A 84 5.43 9.29 -2.26
C TRP A 84 5.31 10.81 -2.15
N ASP A 85 4.91 11.28 -0.98
CA ASP A 85 4.77 12.68 -0.61
C ASP A 85 4.97 12.86 0.90
N GLU A 86 4.73 14.07 1.43
CA GLU A 86 4.87 14.38 2.85
C GLU A 86 4.01 13.52 3.77
N TRP A 87 2.88 13.00 3.28
CA TRP A 87 1.99 12.12 4.05
C TRP A 87 2.67 10.80 4.42
N THR A 88 3.63 10.34 3.61
CA THR A 88 4.43 9.16 3.93
C THR A 88 5.25 9.38 5.21
N CYS A 89 5.89 10.54 5.36
CA CYS A 89 6.59 10.89 6.59
C CYS A 89 5.63 11.16 7.75
N HIS A 90 4.54 11.90 7.49
CA HIS A 90 3.52 12.22 8.50
C HIS A 90 2.94 10.96 9.14
N PHE A 91 2.52 9.97 8.35
CA PHE A 91 1.92 8.76 8.89
C PHE A 91 2.94 7.83 9.57
N ALA A 92 4.19 7.78 9.08
CA ALA A 92 5.26 7.08 9.80
C ALA A 92 5.48 7.69 11.20
N ALA A 93 5.49 9.02 11.31
CA ALA A 93 5.62 9.74 12.57
C ALA A 93 4.39 9.51 13.48
N ARG A 94 3.18 9.65 12.93
CA ARG A 94 1.91 9.43 13.65
C ARG A 94 1.80 8.01 14.21
N GLY A 95 2.26 7.01 13.46
CA GLY A 95 2.31 5.61 13.90
C GLY A 95 3.47 5.28 14.84
N GLY A 96 4.39 6.21 15.09
CA GLY A 96 5.59 5.99 15.92
C GLY A 96 6.64 5.09 15.25
N HIS A 97 6.58 4.92 13.93
CA HIS A 97 7.43 4.02 13.15
C HIS A 97 8.76 4.69 12.77
N LEU A 98 9.61 4.92 13.77
CA LEU A 98 10.86 5.67 13.65
C LEU A 98 11.79 5.15 12.53
N GLU A 99 11.90 3.83 12.37
CA GLU A 99 12.76 3.23 11.34
C GLU A 99 12.24 3.47 9.92
N VAL A 100 10.92 3.49 9.74
CA VAL A 100 10.29 3.87 8.47
C VAL A 100 10.56 5.35 8.18
N LEU A 101 10.34 6.22 9.16
CA LEU A 101 10.56 7.67 9.02
C LEU A 101 12.02 7.98 8.67
N LYS A 102 12.98 7.40 9.40
CA LYS A 102 14.42 7.55 9.12
C LYS A 102 14.75 7.12 7.70
N TRP A 103 14.23 5.98 7.27
CA TRP A 103 14.48 5.47 5.93
C TRP A 103 13.87 6.39 4.87
N ALA A 104 12.59 6.78 4.99
CA ALA A 104 11.93 7.68 4.04
C ALA A 104 12.68 9.01 3.90
N ARG A 105 13.12 9.60 5.01
CA ARG A 105 13.96 10.81 5.02
C ARG A 105 15.32 10.59 4.35
N SER A 106 15.97 9.46 4.59
CA SER A 106 17.27 9.14 3.97
C SER A 106 17.20 9.04 2.45
N GLN A 107 16.02 8.77 1.91
CA GLN A 107 15.77 8.62 0.48
C GLN A 107 15.18 9.88 -0.17
N GLY A 108 15.05 10.98 0.58
CA GLY A 108 14.58 12.26 0.06
C GLY A 108 13.07 12.39 -0.08
N CYS A 109 12.28 11.69 0.74
CA CYS A 109 10.85 11.97 0.86
C CYS A 109 10.64 13.39 1.41
N GLU A 110 9.73 14.14 0.80
CA GLU A 110 9.35 15.49 1.24
C GLU A 110 8.70 15.42 2.64
N TRP A 111 8.80 16.50 3.41
CA TRP A 111 8.23 16.55 4.76
C TRP A 111 7.87 17.98 5.15
N ASP A 112 6.80 18.12 5.91
CA ASP A 112 6.38 19.35 6.60
C ASP A 112 7.04 19.39 7.99
N VAL A 113 7.45 20.59 8.43
CA VAL A 113 7.96 20.86 9.79
C VAL A 113 6.99 20.53 10.92
N GLU A 114 5.71 20.30 10.63
CA GLU A 114 4.71 19.80 11.59
C GLU A 114 4.69 18.26 11.74
N THR A 115 5.49 17.52 10.97
CA THR A 115 5.72 16.05 11.13
C THR A 115 6.85 15.74 12.12
#